data_AF-A0A938YXG0-F1
#
_entry.id   AF-A0A938YXG0-F1
#
_cell.length_a   1.000
_cell.length_b   1.000
_cell.length_c   1.000
_cell.angle_alpha   90.00
_cell.angle_beta   90.00
_cell.angle_gamma   90.00
#
_symmetry.space_group_name_H-M   'P 1'
#
loop_
_entity.id
_entity.type
_entity.pdbx_description
1 polymer ?
#
loop_
_entity_poly.entity_id
_entity_poly.type
_entity_poly.pdbx_seq_one_letter_code
_entity_poly.pdbx_strand_id
1 'polypeptide(L)'
;MTNEEIVTEAKQLLEKEENRQIWKKAYKQYAEGIIKNSSAYKDNAKLFQVNKPLVAYTSISKVTSNGKTTNYDLRFAGQSVGEIRVNKEDDKVYLHVSKDQAKRAMKFGFKESKELEKAKWHSKDAINFRSFYSTKKSTDKIKVHSKEHRIESFLLKEFSKTSSENKKLCYIQPVKLGGNFFFQQATPLQASDHKPSFSGATGGGIDILARVTHRDGKSRIAIIELKDENKRSESQMDVMTQALIYATFIAYLLRSESGRDWYNIFRENFKEEKDVPKGIELDVVTLMPEGTSEEGDLADIPILEVNATLHLYTLYYTKDANGNPDSFSGTLIKDMKK
;
A
#
# COMPACT_ATOMS: atom_id res chain seq x y z
N MET A 1 16.34 7.49 -19.61
CA MET A 1 17.26 6.87 -18.65
C MET A 1 17.02 5.38 -18.71
N THR A 2 18.06 4.56 -18.61
CA THR A 2 17.89 3.11 -18.45
C THR A 2 17.41 2.79 -17.04
N ASN A 3 16.92 1.57 -16.82
CA ASN A 3 16.48 1.14 -15.49
C ASN A 3 17.64 1.17 -14.47
N GLU A 4 18.87 0.84 -14.90
CA GLU A 4 20.08 0.90 -14.07
C GLU A 4 20.44 2.34 -13.68
N GLU A 5 20.27 3.30 -14.60
CA GLU A 5 20.47 4.72 -14.31
C GLU A 5 19.47 5.21 -13.25
N ILE A 6 18.20 4.81 -13.34
CA ILE A 6 17.17 5.12 -12.32
C ILE A 6 17.55 4.57 -10.95
N VAL A 7 17.93 3.29 -10.88
CA VAL A 7 18.37 2.65 -9.63
C VAL A 7 19.61 3.37 -9.07
N THR A 8 20.54 3.77 -9.93
CA THR A 8 21.75 4.51 -9.55
C THR A 8 21.42 5.89 -8.98
N GLU A 9 20.54 6.67 -9.61
CA GLU A 9 20.13 7.98 -9.10
C GLU A 9 19.38 7.86 -7.76
N ALA A 10 18.45 6.92 -7.65
CA ALA A 10 17.72 6.67 -6.40
C ALA A 10 18.68 6.27 -5.27
N LYS A 11 19.65 5.40 -5.54
CA LYS A 11 20.73 5.04 -4.63
C LYS A 11 21.53 6.27 -4.17
N GLN A 12 22.00 7.10 -5.10
CA GLN A 12 22.80 8.29 -4.77
C GLN A 12 22.06 9.22 -3.79
N LEU A 13 20.75 9.38 -3.98
CA LEU A 13 19.91 10.16 -3.06
C LEU A 13 19.79 9.54 -1.67
N LEU A 14 19.69 8.21 -1.58
CA LEU A 14 19.57 7.48 -0.32
C LEU A 14 20.89 7.44 0.47
N GLU A 15 22.02 7.45 -0.24
CA GLU A 15 23.37 7.39 0.34
C GLU A 15 23.94 8.76 0.72
N LYS A 16 23.44 9.85 0.12
CA LYS A 16 23.82 11.21 0.50
C LYS A 16 23.63 11.41 2.01
N GLU A 17 24.69 11.79 2.71
CA GLU A 17 24.78 11.73 4.17
C GLU A 17 23.57 12.40 4.87
N GLU A 18 23.25 13.63 4.47
CA GLU A 18 22.12 14.39 5.02
C GLU A 18 20.77 13.66 4.86
N ASN A 19 20.51 13.08 3.69
CA ASN A 19 19.29 12.33 3.41
C ASN A 19 19.27 11.03 4.21
N ARG A 20 20.41 10.34 4.24
CA ARG A 20 20.60 9.06 4.92
C ARG A 20 20.27 9.13 6.39
N GLN A 21 20.75 10.17 7.07
CA GLN A 21 20.46 10.38 8.49
C GLN A 21 18.97 10.65 8.74
N ILE A 22 18.32 11.43 7.86
CA ILE A 22 16.89 11.77 7.98
C ILE A 22 16.03 10.51 7.84
N TRP A 23 16.19 9.77 6.73
CA TRP A 23 15.30 8.64 6.47
C TRP A 23 15.58 7.48 7.43
N LYS A 24 16.84 7.12 7.71
CA LYS A 24 17.12 6.00 8.64
C LYS A 24 16.50 6.24 10.01
N LYS A 25 16.65 7.46 10.56
CA LYS A 25 16.05 7.84 11.84
C LYS A 25 14.52 7.72 11.80
N ALA A 26 13.89 8.28 10.77
CA ALA A 26 12.43 8.25 10.66
C ALA A 26 11.90 6.82 10.55
N TYR A 27 12.47 6.00 9.67
CA TYR A 27 12.00 4.63 9.44
C TYR A 27 12.30 3.69 10.61
N LYS A 28 13.36 3.94 11.37
CA LYS A 28 13.57 3.26 12.67
C LYS A 28 12.44 3.59 13.65
N GLN A 29 12.13 4.87 13.83
CA GLN A 29 11.05 5.31 14.73
C GLN A 29 9.67 4.76 14.30
N TYR A 30 9.42 4.69 12.99
CA TYR A 30 8.21 4.09 12.44
C TYR A 30 8.15 2.58 12.74
N ALA A 31 9.24 1.83 12.52
CA ALA A 31 9.29 0.40 12.85
C ALA A 31 9.05 0.15 14.34
N GLU A 32 9.75 0.88 15.22
CA GLU A 32 9.55 0.83 16.67
C GLU A 32 8.09 1.13 17.04
N GLY A 33 7.48 2.13 16.39
CA GLY A 33 6.07 2.46 16.56
C GLY A 33 5.13 1.33 16.12
N ILE A 34 5.37 0.72 14.97
CA ILE A 34 4.55 -0.39 14.47
C ILE A 34 4.66 -1.60 15.41
N ILE A 35 5.87 -1.96 15.82
CA ILE A 35 6.14 -3.10 16.71
C ILE A 35 5.48 -2.87 18.07
N LYS A 36 5.70 -1.70 18.68
CA LYS A 36 5.11 -1.34 19.98
C LYS A 36 3.58 -1.39 19.96
N ASN A 37 2.95 -1.04 18.84
CA ASN A 37 1.49 -1.04 18.68
C ASN A 37 0.95 -2.32 18.01
N SER A 38 1.79 -3.35 17.79
CA SER A 38 1.42 -4.54 17.00
C SER A 38 0.24 -5.33 17.59
N SER A 39 0.22 -5.53 18.91
CA SER A 39 -0.91 -6.11 19.64
C SER A 39 -2.14 -5.20 19.58
N ALA A 40 -1.95 -3.89 19.79
CA ALA A 40 -3.01 -2.91 19.76
C ALA A 40 -3.75 -2.90 18.41
N TYR A 41 -3.10 -3.12 17.26
CA TYR A 41 -3.84 -3.25 15.99
C TYR A 41 -4.82 -4.42 15.98
N LYS A 42 -4.43 -5.58 16.53
CA LYS A 42 -5.31 -6.75 16.63
C LYS A 42 -6.47 -6.51 17.60
N ASP A 43 -6.20 -5.85 18.73
CA ASP A 43 -7.22 -5.59 19.74
C ASP A 43 -8.16 -4.46 19.34
N ASN A 44 -7.65 -3.41 18.72
CA ASN A 44 -8.45 -2.31 18.17
C ASN A 44 -9.46 -2.80 17.13
N ALA A 45 -9.10 -3.79 16.31
CA ALA A 45 -10.03 -4.40 15.35
C ALA A 45 -11.25 -5.05 16.03
N LYS A 46 -11.19 -5.35 17.33
CA LYS A 46 -12.32 -5.87 18.12
C LYS A 46 -13.20 -4.74 18.68
N LEU A 47 -12.65 -3.54 18.84
CA LEU A 47 -13.35 -2.38 19.41
C LEU A 47 -14.29 -1.70 18.40
N PHE A 48 -14.06 -1.90 17.11
CA PHE A 48 -14.90 -1.36 16.05
C PHE A 48 -15.06 -2.33 14.89
N GLN A 49 -16.28 -2.38 14.33
CA GLN A 49 -16.55 -3.14 13.13
C GLN A 49 -16.63 -2.21 11.92
N VAL A 50 -15.76 -2.42 10.93
CA VAL A 50 -15.85 -1.76 9.62
C VAL A 50 -16.58 -2.68 8.67
N ASN A 51 -17.84 -2.35 8.38
CA ASN A 51 -18.66 -3.11 7.45
C ASN A 51 -18.38 -2.69 6.01
N LYS A 52 -18.41 -3.68 5.10
CA LYS A 52 -18.41 -3.42 3.66
C LYS A 52 -19.53 -2.43 3.33
N PRO A 53 -19.31 -1.51 2.38
CA PRO A 53 -18.16 -1.40 1.48
C PRO A 53 -16.98 -0.56 2.01
N LEU A 54 -17.03 -0.11 3.27
CA LEU A 54 -15.92 0.62 3.87
C LEU A 54 -14.72 -0.30 4.12
N VAL A 55 -13.53 0.29 4.09
CA VAL A 55 -12.26 -0.40 4.34
C VAL A 55 -11.39 0.49 5.22
N ALA A 56 -10.73 -0.08 6.21
CA ALA A 56 -9.78 0.62 7.07
C ALA A 56 -8.34 0.38 6.61
N TYR A 57 -7.60 1.48 6.49
CA TYR A 57 -6.18 1.50 6.13
C TYR A 57 -5.37 2.05 7.31
N THR A 58 -4.12 1.61 7.40
CA THR A 58 -3.09 2.18 8.27
C THR A 58 -2.02 2.80 7.39
N SER A 59 -1.43 3.92 7.82
CA SER A 59 -0.31 4.54 7.11
C SER A 59 0.85 4.71 8.06
N ILE A 60 2.06 4.44 7.57
CA ILE A 60 3.31 4.60 8.32
C ILE A 60 3.43 5.99 8.97
N SER A 61 3.03 7.04 8.26
CA SER A 61 3.11 8.44 8.73
C SER A 61 2.24 8.73 9.96
N LYS A 62 1.23 7.88 10.22
CA LYS A 62 0.33 7.97 11.37
C LYS A 62 0.73 7.03 12.51
N VAL A 63 1.75 6.19 12.30
CA VAL A 63 2.29 5.30 13.34
C VAL A 63 3.40 6.02 14.10
N THR A 64 3.03 6.96 14.96
CA THR A 64 3.98 7.57 15.91
C THR A 64 3.84 6.91 17.28
N SER A 65 4.97 6.52 17.85
CA SER A 65 5.10 5.75 19.11
C SER A 65 4.61 6.50 20.37
N ASN A 66 4.33 7.80 20.23
CA ASN A 66 3.92 8.72 21.30
C ASN A 66 2.50 9.29 21.12
N GLY A 67 1.78 8.91 20.06
CA GLY A 67 0.39 9.32 19.89
C GLY A 67 -0.50 8.65 20.95
N LYS A 68 -1.30 9.46 21.68
CA LYS A 68 -2.40 8.98 22.54
C LYS A 68 -3.48 8.21 21.77
N THR A 69 -3.42 8.22 20.44
CA THR A 69 -4.40 7.60 19.56
C THR A 69 -3.74 6.67 18.54
N THR A 70 -4.47 5.62 18.17
CA THR A 70 -4.19 4.82 16.97
C THR A 70 -5.19 5.21 15.90
N ASN A 71 -4.70 5.58 14.72
CA ASN A 71 -5.52 6.18 13.66
C ASN A 71 -5.63 5.26 12.45
N TYR A 72 -6.84 5.11 11.92
CA TYR A 72 -7.15 4.31 10.75
C TYR A 72 -7.91 5.15 9.72
N ASP A 73 -7.38 5.26 8.50
CA ASP A 73 -8.07 5.94 7.41
C ASP A 73 -9.23 5.07 6.91
N LEU A 74 -10.45 5.61 6.97
CA LEU A 74 -11.63 4.94 6.42
C LEU A 74 -11.80 5.34 4.97
N ARG A 75 -11.77 4.33 4.10
CA ARG A 75 -11.91 4.49 2.67
C ARG A 75 -13.20 3.89 2.14
N PHE A 76 -13.81 4.59 1.19
CA PHE A 76 -14.92 4.12 0.37
C PHE A 76 -14.54 4.23 -1.10
N ALA A 77 -14.57 3.11 -1.84
CA ALA A 77 -14.10 3.05 -3.22
C ALA A 77 -12.68 3.65 -3.42
N GLY A 78 -11.78 3.36 -2.47
CA GLY A 78 -10.40 3.90 -2.46
C GLY A 78 -10.25 5.36 -1.99
N GLN A 79 -11.35 6.08 -1.77
CA GLN A 79 -11.32 7.48 -1.36
C GLN A 79 -11.40 7.58 0.16
N SER A 80 -10.51 8.36 0.78
CA SER A 80 -10.63 8.69 2.21
C SER A 80 -11.93 9.46 2.46
N VAL A 81 -12.75 8.94 3.38
CA VAL A 81 -14.07 9.49 3.76
C VAL A 81 -14.21 9.75 5.25
N GLY A 82 -13.25 9.30 6.06
CA GLY A 82 -13.21 9.54 7.49
C GLY A 82 -11.98 8.91 8.11
N GLU A 83 -11.84 9.03 9.43
CA GLU A 83 -10.77 8.42 10.20
C GLU A 83 -11.34 7.84 11.50
N ILE A 84 -10.96 6.61 11.83
CA ILE A 84 -11.18 6.04 13.15
C ILE A 84 -9.98 6.39 14.01
N ARG A 85 -10.22 7.01 15.17
CA ARG A 85 -9.20 7.23 16.20
C ARG A 85 -9.57 6.44 17.43
N VAL A 86 -8.70 5.53 17.85
CA VAL A 86 -8.83 4.78 19.09
C VAL A 86 -7.89 5.39 20.11
N ASN A 87 -8.43 5.87 21.23
CA ASN A 87 -7.62 6.34 22.34
C ASN A 87 -6.95 5.15 23.05
N LYS A 88 -5.63 5.21 23.25
CA LYS A 88 -4.86 4.14 23.87
C LYS A 88 -4.98 4.10 25.39
N GLU A 89 -5.48 5.16 26.02
CA GLU A 89 -5.63 5.25 27.48
C GLU A 89 -6.96 4.66 27.99
N ASP A 90 -8.04 4.78 27.20
CA ASP A 90 -9.40 4.42 27.63
C ASP A 90 -10.19 3.61 26.61
N ASP A 91 -9.53 3.11 25.55
CA ASP A 91 -10.08 2.31 24.45
C ASP A 91 -11.32 2.93 23.76
N LYS A 92 -11.56 4.24 23.96
CA LYS A 92 -12.69 4.92 23.32
C LYS A 92 -12.40 5.15 21.84
N VAL A 93 -13.35 4.71 21.02
CA VAL A 93 -13.30 4.84 19.56
C VAL A 93 -14.10 6.06 19.12
N TYR A 94 -13.48 6.89 18.27
CA TYR A 94 -14.08 8.08 17.70
C TYR A 94 -13.97 8.09 16.17
N LEU A 95 -15.05 8.46 15.50
CA LEU A 95 -15.06 8.84 14.10
C LEU A 95 -14.72 10.32 13.97
N HIS A 96 -13.75 10.60 13.10
CA HIS A 96 -13.41 11.94 12.63
C HIS A 96 -13.72 12.05 11.15
N VAL A 97 -14.31 13.17 10.73
CA VAL A 97 -14.60 13.49 9.33
C VAL A 97 -14.23 14.95 9.12
N SER A 98 -13.24 15.24 8.28
CA SER A 98 -12.86 16.62 7.95
C SER A 98 -13.90 17.29 7.04
N LYS A 99 -13.85 18.63 6.92
CA LYS A 99 -14.69 19.38 5.96
C LYS A 99 -14.58 18.83 4.52
N ASP A 100 -13.37 18.52 4.08
CA ASP A 100 -13.13 18.00 2.72
C ASP A 100 -13.68 16.59 2.53
N GLN A 101 -13.54 15.72 3.53
CA GLN A 101 -14.15 14.39 3.52
C GLN A 101 -15.68 14.50 3.49
N ALA A 102 -16.25 15.41 4.28
CA ALA A 102 -17.68 15.65 4.30
C ALA A 102 -18.22 16.14 2.94
N LYS A 103 -17.53 17.11 2.32
CA LYS A 103 -17.84 17.62 0.97
C LYS A 103 -17.70 16.54 -0.09
N ARG A 104 -16.69 15.67 0.02
CA ARG A 104 -16.50 14.53 -0.89
C ARG A 104 -17.65 13.52 -0.74
N ALA A 105 -18.09 13.24 0.48
CA ALA A 105 -19.20 12.32 0.73
C ALA A 105 -20.52 12.78 0.09
N MET A 106 -20.75 14.09 -0.01
CA MET A 106 -21.91 14.63 -0.76
C MET A 106 -21.89 14.19 -2.24
N LYS A 107 -20.71 14.07 -2.86
CA LYS A 107 -20.59 13.57 -4.25
C LYS A 107 -21.01 12.09 -4.39
N PHE A 108 -20.99 11.32 -3.30
CA PHE A 108 -21.53 9.95 -3.25
C PHE A 108 -23.03 9.90 -2.94
N GLY A 109 -23.65 11.07 -2.73
CA GLY A 109 -25.05 11.22 -2.38
C GLY A 109 -25.33 11.33 -0.87
N PHE A 110 -24.31 11.47 -0.02
CA PHE A 110 -24.53 11.67 1.42
C PHE A 110 -24.86 13.14 1.71
N LYS A 111 -26.12 13.53 1.46
CA LYS A 111 -26.56 14.93 1.57
C LYS A 111 -26.43 15.50 2.99
N GLU A 112 -26.59 14.66 4.01
CA GLU A 112 -26.49 15.04 5.44
C GLU A 112 -25.04 15.00 5.98
N SER A 113 -24.07 14.73 5.11
CA SER A 113 -22.66 14.67 5.52
C SER A 113 -22.19 16.01 6.08
N LYS A 114 -21.49 15.95 7.22
CA LYS A 114 -20.94 17.12 7.94
C LYS A 114 -19.58 16.79 8.53
N GLU A 115 -18.83 17.82 8.86
CA GLU A 115 -17.61 17.67 9.65
C GLU A 115 -17.93 17.06 11.03
N LEU A 116 -17.11 16.10 11.44
CA LEU A 116 -17.20 15.45 12.74
C LEU A 116 -15.82 15.52 13.38
N GLU A 117 -15.64 16.40 14.36
CA GLU A 117 -14.34 16.54 15.01
C GLU A 117 -14.02 15.41 15.98
N LYS A 118 -15.02 14.82 16.65
CA LYS A 118 -14.80 13.73 17.64
C LYS A 118 -16.11 12.98 17.97
N ALA A 119 -16.76 12.41 16.97
CA ALA A 119 -18.00 11.66 17.20
C ALA A 119 -17.70 10.29 17.80
N LYS A 120 -18.24 9.95 18.98
CA LYS A 120 -18.12 8.59 19.55
C LYS A 120 -18.59 7.57 18.50
N TRP A 121 -17.90 6.42 18.39
CA TRP A 121 -18.18 5.43 17.35
C TRP A 121 -19.63 4.93 17.34
N HIS A 122 -20.26 4.80 18.51
CA HIS A 122 -21.67 4.39 18.62
C HIS A 122 -22.66 5.56 18.74
N SER A 123 -22.22 6.79 18.48
CA SER A 123 -23.11 7.96 18.46
C SER A 123 -24.05 7.93 17.25
N LYS A 124 -25.16 8.67 17.33
CA LYS A 124 -26.12 8.80 16.23
C LYS A 124 -25.47 9.26 14.93
N ASP A 125 -24.55 10.23 15.00
CA ASP A 125 -23.84 10.75 13.83
C ASP A 125 -22.92 9.70 13.19
N ALA A 126 -22.17 8.95 14.01
CA ALA A 126 -21.27 7.91 13.51
C ALA A 126 -22.05 6.69 12.95
N ILE A 127 -23.21 6.37 13.54
CA ILE A 127 -24.12 5.36 13.00
C ILE A 127 -24.67 5.83 11.65
N ASN A 128 -25.17 7.07 11.54
CA ASN A 128 -25.68 7.61 10.27
C ASN A 128 -24.62 7.53 9.16
N PHE A 129 -23.39 7.93 9.48
CA PHE A 129 -22.24 7.82 8.56
C PHE A 129 -22.05 6.38 8.05
N ARG A 130 -21.96 5.39 8.94
CA ARG A 130 -21.77 3.99 8.54
C ARG A 130 -22.96 3.44 7.78
N SER A 131 -24.17 3.75 8.22
CA SER A 131 -25.41 3.34 7.59
C SER A 131 -25.45 3.81 6.15
N PHE A 132 -25.16 5.09 5.89
CA PHE A 132 -25.11 5.62 4.53
C PHE A 132 -24.23 4.77 3.60
N TYR A 133 -22.98 4.51 3.99
CA TYR A 133 -22.08 3.72 3.13
C TYR A 133 -22.50 2.26 3.00
N SER A 134 -23.04 1.65 4.07
CA SER A 134 -23.52 0.27 4.03
C SER A 134 -24.67 0.03 3.04
N THR A 135 -25.47 1.07 2.75
CA THR A 135 -26.53 0.96 1.72
C THR A 135 -25.98 0.80 0.30
N LYS A 136 -24.70 1.15 0.08
CA LYS A 136 -24.04 1.04 -1.23
C LYS A 136 -23.55 -0.40 -1.41
N LYS A 137 -24.38 -1.24 -2.05
CA LYS A 137 -24.09 -2.67 -2.24
C LYS A 137 -22.76 -2.98 -2.94
N SER A 138 -22.26 -2.06 -3.79
CA SER A 138 -21.01 -2.20 -4.52
C SER A 138 -20.33 -0.84 -4.73
N THR A 139 -19.01 -0.86 -4.90
CA THR A 139 -18.17 0.29 -5.26
C THR A 139 -17.85 0.38 -6.75
N ASP A 140 -18.32 -0.57 -7.56
CA ASP A 140 -17.78 -0.80 -8.91
C ASP A 140 -18.10 0.36 -9.87
N LYS A 141 -19.33 0.87 -9.84
CA LYS A 141 -19.83 1.96 -10.72
C LYS A 141 -19.89 3.33 -10.06
N ILE A 142 -19.20 3.51 -8.93
CA ILE A 142 -19.26 4.78 -8.19
C ILE A 142 -18.37 5.81 -8.87
N LYS A 143 -18.94 7.00 -9.13
CA LYS A 143 -18.17 8.15 -9.60
C LYS A 143 -17.21 8.60 -8.49
N VAL A 144 -15.94 8.34 -8.70
CA VAL A 144 -14.83 8.70 -7.79
C VAL A 144 -13.98 9.80 -8.40
N HIS A 145 -13.16 10.44 -7.55
CA HIS A 145 -12.20 11.43 -8.02
C HIS A 145 -10.99 10.78 -8.69
N SER A 146 -10.42 9.73 -8.06
CA SER A 146 -9.33 8.93 -8.62
C SER A 146 -9.84 7.52 -8.92
N LYS A 147 -9.81 7.13 -10.19
CA LYS A 147 -10.13 5.78 -10.65
C LYS A 147 -9.05 4.79 -10.23
N GLU A 148 -7.79 5.19 -10.27
CA GLU A 148 -6.63 4.42 -9.82
C GLU A 148 -6.81 3.96 -8.37
N HIS A 149 -7.12 4.87 -7.43
CA HIS A 149 -7.37 4.51 -6.02
C HIS A 149 -8.55 3.52 -5.85
N ARG A 150 -9.58 3.62 -6.72
CA ARG A 150 -10.71 2.67 -6.70
C ARG A 150 -10.23 1.28 -7.13
N ILE A 151 -9.40 1.20 -8.16
CA ILE A 151 -8.80 -0.05 -8.64
C ILE A 151 -7.83 -0.62 -7.61
N GLU A 152 -6.97 0.21 -7.00
CA GLU A 152 -6.08 -0.16 -5.89
C GLU A 152 -6.87 -0.81 -4.76
N SER A 153 -7.93 -0.14 -4.29
CA SER A 153 -8.79 -0.66 -3.22
C SER A 153 -9.52 -1.93 -3.62
N PHE A 154 -9.92 -2.07 -4.88
CA PHE A 154 -10.48 -3.29 -5.42
C PHE A 154 -9.48 -4.45 -5.34
N LEU A 155 -8.27 -4.25 -5.89
CA LEU A 155 -7.21 -5.25 -5.94
C LEU A 155 -6.73 -5.64 -4.55
N LEU A 156 -6.54 -4.69 -3.64
CA LEU A 156 -6.17 -4.96 -2.25
C LEU A 156 -7.18 -5.90 -1.57
N LYS A 157 -8.48 -5.69 -1.79
CA LYS A 157 -9.55 -6.59 -1.29
C LYS A 157 -9.53 -7.95 -1.99
N GLU A 158 -9.35 -7.96 -3.30
CA GLU A 158 -9.33 -9.18 -4.11
C GLU A 158 -8.15 -10.08 -3.74
N PHE A 159 -6.95 -9.51 -3.76
CA PHE A 159 -5.72 -10.17 -3.34
C PHE A 159 -5.75 -10.53 -1.85
N SER A 160 -6.59 -9.90 -1.03
CA SER A 160 -6.73 -10.27 0.38
C SER A 160 -7.60 -11.49 0.66
N LYS A 161 -8.36 -12.00 -0.32
CA LYS A 161 -9.23 -13.16 -0.11
C LYS A 161 -8.43 -14.35 0.40
N THR A 162 -8.96 -15.00 1.43
CA THR A 162 -8.37 -16.18 2.08
C THR A 162 -8.64 -17.45 1.30
N SER A 163 -9.85 -17.59 0.75
CA SER A 163 -10.18 -18.67 -0.17
C SER A 163 -9.59 -18.38 -1.55
N SER A 164 -8.98 -19.39 -2.16
CA SER A 164 -8.63 -19.39 -3.59
C SER A 164 -9.86 -19.51 -4.48
N GLU A 165 -10.96 -20.07 -3.95
CA GLU A 165 -12.23 -20.20 -4.64
C GLU A 165 -12.78 -18.80 -4.96
N ASN A 166 -12.91 -18.48 -6.25
CA ASN A 166 -13.32 -17.17 -6.77
C ASN A 166 -12.32 -16.02 -6.50
N LYS A 167 -11.05 -16.31 -6.21
CA LYS A 167 -9.99 -15.30 -6.21
C LYS A 167 -9.50 -15.10 -7.64
N LYS A 168 -9.51 -13.86 -8.13
CA LYS A 168 -9.11 -13.55 -9.50
C LYS A 168 -7.62 -13.79 -9.77
N LEU A 169 -6.79 -13.63 -8.74
CA LEU A 169 -5.37 -13.98 -8.79
C LEU A 169 -4.91 -14.54 -7.44
N CYS A 170 -4.45 -15.79 -7.43
CA CYS A 170 -3.92 -16.45 -6.25
C CYS A 170 -2.46 -16.05 -5.96
N TYR A 171 -1.94 -16.45 -4.79
CA TYR A 171 -0.51 -16.34 -4.44
C TYR A 171 0.11 -14.95 -4.36
N ILE A 172 -0.70 -13.90 -4.44
CA ILE A 172 -0.35 -12.53 -4.07
C ILE A 172 -1.14 -12.14 -2.82
N GLN A 173 -0.45 -11.57 -1.83
CA GLN A 173 -1.05 -11.20 -0.56
C GLN A 173 -0.55 -9.83 -0.07
N PRO A 174 -1.41 -8.80 0.00
CA PRO A 174 -0.99 -7.46 0.44
C PRO A 174 -0.49 -7.45 1.88
N VAL A 175 0.42 -6.53 2.17
CA VAL A 175 0.87 -6.24 3.53
C VAL A 175 -0.21 -5.47 4.30
N LYS A 176 -0.45 -5.89 5.55
CA LYS A 176 -1.41 -5.37 6.51
C LYS A 176 -0.80 -5.24 7.88
N LEU A 177 -1.30 -4.30 8.68
CA LEU A 177 -1.00 -4.22 10.09
C LEU A 177 -2.11 -4.89 10.92
N GLY A 178 -1.70 -5.64 11.95
CA GLY A 178 -2.61 -6.39 12.81
C GLY A 178 -3.45 -7.45 12.07
N GLY A 179 -3.04 -7.86 10.86
CA GLY A 179 -3.75 -8.81 10.00
C GLY A 179 -5.04 -8.29 9.36
N ASN A 180 -5.47 -7.07 9.70
CA ASN A 180 -6.79 -6.55 9.34
C ASN A 180 -6.74 -5.31 8.44
N PHE A 181 -5.73 -4.45 8.60
CA PHE A 181 -5.73 -3.13 7.99
C PHE A 181 -4.66 -3.02 6.90
N PHE A 182 -5.04 -2.62 5.68
CA PHE A 182 -4.08 -2.41 4.61
C PHE A 182 -2.99 -1.42 5.02
N PHE A 183 -1.74 -1.76 4.74
CA PHE A 183 -0.60 -0.95 5.13
C PHE A 183 -0.13 -0.07 3.99
N GLN A 184 -0.19 1.25 4.18
CA GLN A 184 0.28 2.24 3.22
C GLN A 184 1.71 2.64 3.57
N GLN A 185 2.65 2.10 2.80
CA GLN A 185 4.08 2.36 2.93
C GLN A 185 4.45 3.61 2.13
N ALA A 186 4.71 4.71 2.84
CA ALA A 186 5.40 5.85 2.24
C ALA A 186 6.90 5.52 2.06
N THR A 187 7.55 6.27 1.19
CA THR A 187 8.99 6.23 0.92
C THR A 187 9.58 7.64 1.11
N PRO A 188 10.90 7.80 1.31
CA PRO A 188 11.54 9.11 1.37
C PRO A 188 11.75 9.73 -0.02
N LEU A 189 11.44 8.99 -1.09
CA LEU A 189 11.66 9.39 -2.47
C LEU A 189 10.33 9.74 -3.15
N GLN A 190 10.32 10.78 -3.96
CA GLN A 190 9.26 11.04 -4.93
C GLN A 190 9.65 10.42 -6.26
N ALA A 191 8.64 9.99 -7.03
CA ALA A 191 8.82 9.35 -8.32
C ALA A 191 7.82 9.84 -9.39
N SER A 192 6.92 10.78 -9.05
CA SER A 192 5.78 11.17 -9.88
C SER A 192 6.15 11.85 -11.20
N ASP A 193 7.36 12.37 -11.31
CA ASP A 193 7.94 12.99 -12.51
C ASP A 193 8.90 12.03 -13.24
N HIS A 194 8.89 10.74 -12.88
CA HIS A 194 9.80 9.70 -13.38
C HIS A 194 11.29 10.00 -13.13
N LYS A 195 11.57 10.88 -12.17
CA LYS A 195 12.92 11.18 -11.70
C LYS A 195 12.95 11.08 -10.18
N PRO A 196 13.87 10.29 -9.60
CA PRO A 196 13.90 10.20 -8.15
C PRO A 196 14.30 11.55 -7.54
N SER A 197 13.58 11.97 -6.51
CA SER A 197 13.93 13.14 -5.71
C SER A 197 13.68 12.88 -4.23
N PHE A 198 14.53 13.43 -3.36
CA PHE A 198 14.39 13.24 -1.91
C PHE A 198 13.39 14.23 -1.32
N SER A 199 12.50 13.73 -0.46
CA SER A 199 11.36 14.50 0.08
C SER A 199 11.17 14.27 1.59
N GLY A 200 12.26 13.96 2.29
CA GLY A 200 12.23 13.71 3.72
C GLY A 200 11.65 12.34 4.06
N ALA A 201 10.75 12.28 5.05
CA ALA A 201 10.19 11.01 5.53
C ALA A 201 8.82 10.65 4.93
N THR A 202 8.24 11.52 4.09
CA THR A 202 6.88 11.38 3.53
C THR A 202 6.85 11.83 2.07
N GLY A 203 7.54 11.09 1.22
CA GLY A 203 7.57 11.30 -0.23
C GLY A 203 6.42 10.62 -0.96
N GLY A 204 6.77 9.74 -1.90
CA GLY A 204 5.84 8.89 -2.63
C GLY A 204 5.34 7.71 -1.78
N GLY A 205 4.22 7.12 -2.18
CA GLY A 205 3.66 5.92 -1.55
C GLY A 205 3.70 4.76 -2.52
N ILE A 206 4.04 3.57 -2.02
CA ILE A 206 3.89 2.34 -2.79
C ILE A 206 2.38 2.03 -2.87
N ASP A 207 1.84 1.92 -4.08
CA ASP A 207 0.42 1.62 -4.29
C ASP A 207 0.02 0.29 -3.64
N ILE A 208 0.75 -0.78 -3.97
CA ILE A 208 0.53 -2.10 -3.37
C ILE A 208 1.88 -2.69 -2.97
N LEU A 209 2.09 -2.79 -1.66
CA LEU A 209 3.15 -3.63 -1.08
C LEU A 209 2.56 -5.00 -0.77
N ALA A 210 3.14 -6.06 -1.31
CA ALA A 210 2.60 -7.41 -1.19
C ALA A 210 3.70 -8.46 -0.98
N ARG A 211 3.25 -9.68 -0.72
CA ARG A 211 4.05 -10.90 -0.78
C ARG A 211 3.55 -11.74 -1.94
N VAL A 212 4.47 -12.18 -2.79
CA VAL A 212 4.17 -13.07 -3.93
C VAL A 212 4.82 -14.42 -3.67
N THR A 213 4.09 -15.51 -3.90
CA THR A 213 4.63 -16.88 -3.82
C THR A 213 4.92 -17.41 -5.22
N HIS A 214 6.19 -17.75 -5.47
CA HIS A 214 6.68 -18.22 -6.75
C HIS A 214 6.59 -19.74 -6.88
N ARG A 215 6.84 -20.25 -8.10
CA ARG A 215 6.82 -21.69 -8.41
C ARG A 215 7.76 -22.53 -7.55
N ASP A 216 8.89 -21.95 -7.14
CA ASP A 216 9.86 -22.61 -6.24
C ASP A 216 9.40 -22.64 -4.77
N GLY A 217 8.21 -22.10 -4.48
CA GLY A 217 7.62 -22.02 -3.16
C GLY A 217 8.14 -20.88 -2.30
N LYS A 218 9.11 -20.09 -2.78
CA LYS A 218 9.60 -18.91 -2.05
C LYS A 218 8.55 -17.81 -2.09
N SER A 219 8.47 -17.08 -0.98
CA SER A 219 7.67 -15.86 -0.90
C SER A 219 8.59 -14.65 -0.89
N ARG A 220 8.43 -13.77 -1.89
CA ARG A 220 9.20 -12.54 -2.04
C ARG A 220 8.33 -11.32 -1.74
N ILE A 221 8.98 -10.23 -1.35
CA ILE A 221 8.32 -8.93 -1.18
C ILE A 221 8.19 -8.31 -2.57
N ALA A 222 6.98 -7.88 -2.92
CA ALA A 222 6.66 -7.26 -4.19
C ALA A 222 6.27 -5.79 -3.98
N ILE A 223 6.94 -4.92 -4.74
CA ILE A 223 6.64 -3.49 -4.86
C ILE A 223 5.88 -3.34 -6.17
N ILE A 224 4.60 -3.00 -6.07
CA ILE A 224 3.70 -2.97 -7.23
C ILE A 224 3.20 -1.54 -7.42
N GLU A 225 3.52 -0.96 -8.57
CA GLU A 225 3.02 0.33 -9.02
C GLU A 225 1.81 0.10 -9.93
N LEU A 226 0.68 0.76 -9.64
CA LEU A 226 -0.60 0.52 -10.30
C LEU A 226 -1.01 1.71 -11.16
N LYS A 227 -1.45 1.45 -12.40
CA LYS A 227 -2.19 2.42 -13.21
C LYS A 227 -3.57 1.93 -13.63
N ASP A 228 -4.50 2.87 -13.80
CA ASP A 228 -5.85 2.58 -14.33
C ASP A 228 -5.92 2.58 -15.86
N GLU A 229 -4.87 3.03 -16.54
CA GLU A 229 -4.71 3.10 -17.99
C GLU A 229 -3.32 2.60 -18.41
N ASN A 230 -3.18 2.23 -19.69
CA ASN A 230 -1.92 1.81 -20.31
C ASN A 230 -1.84 2.48 -21.69
N LYS A 231 -1.21 3.65 -21.74
CA LYS A 231 -1.22 4.56 -22.90
C LYS A 231 0.16 5.16 -23.11
N ARG A 232 0.44 5.72 -24.28
CA ARG A 232 1.77 6.27 -24.60
C ARG A 232 2.26 7.36 -23.65
N SER A 233 1.35 8.15 -23.06
CA SER A 233 1.71 9.22 -22.12
C SER A 233 1.89 8.73 -20.68
N GLU A 234 1.68 7.43 -20.43
CA GLU A 234 1.86 6.75 -19.14
C GLU A 234 2.14 5.28 -19.47
N SER A 235 3.33 5.08 -20.04
CA SER A 235 3.74 3.79 -20.60
C SER A 235 4.16 2.82 -19.51
N GLN A 236 4.26 1.53 -19.83
CA GLN A 236 4.77 0.55 -18.87
C GLN A 236 6.20 0.89 -18.42
N MET A 237 7.05 1.39 -19.33
CA MET A 237 8.41 1.85 -19.01
C MET A 237 8.42 2.98 -17.97
N ASP A 238 7.52 3.96 -18.10
CA ASP A 238 7.41 5.09 -17.16
C ASP A 238 6.94 4.64 -15.76
N VAL A 239 6.05 3.66 -15.73
CA VAL A 239 5.53 3.06 -14.48
C VAL A 239 6.60 2.19 -13.82
N MET A 240 7.40 1.45 -14.61
CA MET A 240 8.53 0.68 -14.09
C MET A 240 9.55 1.57 -13.39
N THR A 241 9.78 2.77 -13.92
CA THR A 241 10.66 3.77 -13.29
C THR A 241 10.22 4.08 -11.85
N GLN A 242 8.92 4.28 -11.61
CA GLN A 242 8.40 4.56 -10.27
C GLN A 242 8.58 3.35 -9.33
N ALA A 243 8.23 2.17 -9.82
CA ALA A 243 8.39 0.92 -9.07
C ALA A 243 9.85 0.66 -8.68
N LEU A 244 10.82 0.92 -9.58
CA LEU A 244 12.25 0.78 -9.33
C LEU A 244 12.76 1.75 -8.26
N ILE A 245 12.32 3.01 -8.29
CA ILE A 245 12.68 4.01 -7.28
C ILE A 245 12.25 3.54 -5.90
N TYR A 246 11.01 3.06 -5.77
CA TYR A 246 10.50 2.56 -4.49
C TYR A 246 11.15 1.25 -4.07
N ALA A 247 11.39 0.31 -4.99
CA ALA A 247 12.07 -0.96 -4.71
C ALA A 247 13.52 -0.75 -4.26
N THR A 248 14.23 0.20 -4.87
CA THR A 248 15.58 0.61 -4.46
C THR A 248 15.57 1.08 -3.00
N PHE A 249 14.60 1.93 -2.63
CA PHE A 249 14.45 2.31 -1.23
C PHE A 249 14.18 1.12 -0.30
N ILE A 250 13.30 0.19 -0.67
CA ILE A 250 13.02 -1.00 0.14
C ILE A 250 14.28 -1.86 0.33
N ALA A 251 15.10 -2.04 -0.70
CA ALA A 251 16.36 -2.77 -0.58
C ALA A 251 17.31 -2.13 0.46
N TYR A 252 17.48 -0.81 0.41
CA TYR A 252 18.27 -0.04 1.39
C TYR A 252 17.66 -0.08 2.80
N LEU A 253 16.33 0.00 2.90
CA LEU A 253 15.62 -0.08 4.17
C LEU A 253 15.87 -1.42 4.86
N LEU A 254 15.77 -2.53 4.13
CA LEU A 254 16.00 -3.87 4.64
C LEU A 254 17.46 -4.14 5.01
N ARG A 255 18.42 -3.35 4.52
CA ARG A 255 19.82 -3.37 4.98
C ARG A 255 20.17 -2.32 6.03
N SER A 256 19.23 -1.48 6.42
CA SER A 256 19.45 -0.53 7.50
C SER A 256 19.54 -1.23 8.86
N GLU A 257 19.91 -0.49 9.89
CA GLU A 257 19.84 -0.93 11.30
C GLU A 257 18.45 -1.39 11.74
N SER A 258 17.39 -0.85 11.13
CA SER A 258 16.00 -1.26 11.36
C SER A 258 15.52 -2.32 10.34
N GLY A 259 16.42 -2.85 9.52
CA GLY A 259 16.08 -3.74 8.41
C GLY A 259 15.42 -5.04 8.85
N ARG A 260 15.87 -5.62 9.97
CA ARG A 260 15.24 -6.81 10.57
C ARG A 260 13.79 -6.52 10.98
N ASP A 261 13.54 -5.38 11.61
CA ASP A 261 12.20 -4.99 12.04
C ASP A 261 11.27 -4.83 10.83
N TRP A 262 11.72 -4.09 9.81
CA TRP A 262 10.97 -3.90 8.57
C TRP A 262 10.69 -5.19 7.82
N TYR A 263 11.68 -6.09 7.76
CA TYR A 263 11.49 -7.40 7.14
C TYR A 263 10.38 -8.20 7.82
N ASN A 264 10.33 -8.18 9.16
CA ASN A 264 9.28 -8.88 9.91
C ASN A 264 7.92 -8.19 9.80
N ILE A 265 7.88 -6.85 9.71
CA ILE A 265 6.65 -6.09 9.41
C ILE A 265 6.08 -6.49 8.05
N PHE A 266 6.91 -6.52 7.00
CA PHE A 266 6.46 -6.86 5.63
C PHE A 266 6.07 -8.32 5.48
N ARG A 267 6.62 -9.21 6.30
CA ARG A 267 6.34 -10.63 6.20
C ARG A 267 4.97 -11.03 6.75
N GLU A 268 4.47 -10.37 7.81
CA GLU A 268 3.24 -10.67 8.57
C GLU A 268 2.96 -12.16 8.90
N ASN A 269 2.25 -12.42 10.00
CA ASN A 269 1.69 -13.73 10.33
C ASN A 269 2.70 -14.89 10.46
N PHE A 270 4.01 -14.60 10.49
CA PHE A 270 5.01 -15.59 10.89
C PHE A 270 5.16 -15.57 12.40
N LYS A 271 5.13 -16.77 13.00
CA LYS A 271 5.22 -16.98 14.45
C LYS A 271 6.59 -16.60 15.02
N GLU A 272 7.59 -16.54 14.16
CA GLU A 272 8.99 -16.34 14.52
C GLU A 272 9.58 -15.18 13.71
N GLU A 273 10.29 -14.30 14.41
CA GLU A 273 11.13 -13.30 13.80
C GLU A 273 12.22 -13.98 12.96
N LYS A 274 12.54 -13.37 11.82
CA LYS A 274 13.69 -13.78 11.01
C LYS A 274 14.59 -12.60 10.72
N ASP A 275 15.87 -12.89 10.61
CA ASP A 275 16.81 -11.95 10.03
C ASP A 275 16.54 -11.75 8.53
N VAL A 276 16.99 -10.62 8.03
CA VAL A 276 16.91 -10.32 6.60
C VAL A 276 17.83 -11.29 5.85
N PRO A 277 17.35 -12.00 4.80
CA PRO A 277 18.15 -12.94 4.05
C PRO A 277 19.46 -12.32 3.55
N LYS A 278 20.54 -13.12 3.53
CA LYS A 278 21.87 -12.64 3.10
C LYS A 278 21.81 -11.98 1.72
N GLY A 279 21.11 -12.58 0.76
CA GLY A 279 20.72 -11.96 -0.51
C GLY A 279 19.24 -11.58 -0.48
N ILE A 280 18.92 -10.31 -0.72
CA ILE A 280 17.54 -9.83 -0.84
C ILE A 280 17.07 -10.06 -2.28
N GLU A 281 15.89 -10.65 -2.44
CA GLU A 281 15.18 -10.74 -3.71
C GLU A 281 13.88 -9.93 -3.59
N LEU A 282 13.69 -8.93 -4.43
CA LEU A 282 12.48 -8.10 -4.47
C LEU A 282 11.84 -8.18 -5.86
N ASP A 283 10.51 -8.36 -5.90
CA ASP A 283 9.78 -8.22 -7.15
C ASP A 283 9.40 -6.76 -7.37
N VAL A 284 9.65 -6.25 -8.56
CA VAL A 284 9.31 -4.90 -9.00
C VAL A 284 8.30 -5.04 -10.12
N VAL A 285 7.05 -4.66 -9.85
CA VAL A 285 5.92 -5.03 -10.70
C VAL A 285 5.18 -3.80 -11.19
N THR A 286 5.00 -3.68 -12.50
CA THR A 286 4.01 -2.77 -13.07
C THR A 286 2.66 -3.47 -13.18
N LEU A 287 1.62 -2.90 -12.57
CA LEU A 287 0.25 -3.40 -12.63
C LEU A 287 -0.64 -2.44 -13.41
N MET A 288 -1.06 -2.82 -14.62
CA MET A 288 -1.77 -1.91 -15.52
C MET A 288 -2.83 -2.68 -16.32
N PRO A 289 -3.83 -2.04 -16.94
CA PRO A 289 -4.66 -2.76 -17.88
C PRO A 289 -3.85 -3.21 -19.10
N GLU A 290 -4.35 -4.22 -19.82
CA GLU A 290 -3.80 -4.56 -21.14
C GLU A 290 -3.81 -3.33 -22.06
N GLY A 291 -2.76 -3.16 -22.84
CA GLY A 291 -2.56 -1.99 -23.68
C GLY A 291 -1.43 -2.20 -24.69
N THR A 292 -1.07 -1.14 -25.38
CA THR A 292 -0.07 -1.17 -26.47
C THR A 292 1.02 -0.11 -26.27
N SER A 293 1.25 0.32 -25.03
CA SER A 293 2.36 1.23 -24.75
C SER A 293 3.70 0.49 -24.85
N GLU A 294 4.77 1.26 -24.90
CA GLU A 294 6.12 0.72 -24.90
C GLU A 294 6.43 0.02 -23.58
N GLU A 295 7.00 -1.18 -23.67
CA GLU A 295 7.51 -1.93 -22.52
C GLU A 295 9.02 -1.68 -22.38
N GLY A 296 9.47 -1.49 -21.15
CA GLY A 296 10.89 -1.38 -20.83
C GLY A 296 11.56 -2.75 -20.74
N ASP A 297 12.89 -2.74 -20.58
CA ASP A 297 13.65 -3.94 -20.25
C ASP A 297 13.20 -4.52 -18.90
N LEU A 298 13.14 -5.85 -18.81
CA LEU A 298 12.76 -6.61 -17.63
C LEU A 298 13.93 -7.46 -17.10
N ALA A 299 15.16 -7.18 -17.53
CA ALA A 299 16.36 -7.80 -16.97
C ALA A 299 16.46 -7.55 -15.45
N ASP A 300 16.94 -8.57 -14.73
CA ASP A 300 17.21 -8.47 -13.30
C ASP A 300 18.29 -7.42 -13.03
N ILE A 301 18.08 -6.59 -12.01
CA ILE A 301 19.01 -5.51 -11.65
C ILE A 301 19.64 -5.80 -10.28
N PRO A 302 20.95 -6.09 -10.20
CA PRO A 302 21.65 -6.24 -8.94
C PRO A 302 21.95 -4.88 -8.31
N ILE A 303 21.79 -4.78 -6.98
CA ILE A 303 22.28 -3.68 -6.15
C ILE A 303 23.31 -4.27 -5.18
N LEU A 304 24.59 -4.21 -5.60
CA LEU A 304 25.68 -4.94 -4.97
C LEU A 304 25.94 -4.48 -3.52
N GLU A 305 25.79 -3.19 -3.25
CA GLU A 305 26.10 -2.56 -1.95
C GLU A 305 25.19 -3.07 -0.84
N VAL A 306 23.97 -3.45 -1.19
CA VAL A 306 22.95 -3.97 -0.26
C VAL A 306 22.71 -5.47 -0.47
N ASN A 307 23.51 -6.13 -1.32
CA ASN A 307 23.35 -7.52 -1.71
C ASN A 307 21.88 -7.87 -2.02
N ALA A 308 21.30 -7.15 -2.96
CA ALA A 308 19.92 -7.30 -3.40
C ALA A 308 19.85 -7.49 -4.92
N THR A 309 18.80 -8.16 -5.37
CA THR A 309 18.40 -8.26 -6.78
C THR A 309 16.96 -7.82 -6.93
N LEU A 310 16.72 -6.92 -7.87
CA LEU A 310 15.39 -6.49 -8.29
C LEU A 310 14.97 -7.35 -9.49
N HIS A 311 13.88 -8.10 -9.34
CA HIS A 311 13.27 -8.90 -10.39
C HIS A 311 12.11 -8.14 -11.01
N LEU A 312 12.24 -7.77 -12.28
CA LEU A 312 11.29 -6.89 -12.95
C LEU A 312 10.19 -7.71 -13.62
N TYR A 313 8.94 -7.32 -13.36
CA TYR A 313 7.78 -8.01 -13.88
C TYR A 313 6.69 -7.08 -14.41
N THR A 314 5.95 -7.58 -15.40
CA THR A 314 4.67 -7.02 -15.82
C THR A 314 3.53 -7.87 -15.26
N LEU A 315 2.48 -7.21 -14.82
CA LEU A 315 1.20 -7.81 -14.50
C LEU A 315 0.10 -6.97 -15.17
N TYR A 316 -0.56 -7.55 -16.17
CA TYR A 316 -1.66 -6.89 -16.86
C TYR A 316 -3.01 -7.40 -16.38
N TYR A 317 -4.04 -6.58 -16.51
CA TYR A 317 -5.42 -7.00 -16.28
C TYR A 317 -6.39 -6.61 -17.40
N THR A 318 -7.37 -7.45 -17.65
CA THR A 318 -8.58 -7.07 -18.39
C THR A 318 -9.59 -6.41 -17.46
N LYS A 319 -10.53 -5.65 -18.03
CA LYS A 319 -11.61 -4.99 -17.29
C LYS A 319 -12.93 -5.74 -17.49
N ASP A 320 -13.64 -6.03 -16.40
CA ASP A 320 -15.00 -6.58 -16.46
C ASP A 320 -16.03 -5.52 -16.92
N ALA A 321 -17.30 -5.92 -17.01
CA ALA A 321 -18.41 -5.05 -17.40
C ALA A 321 -18.62 -3.82 -16.47
N ASN A 322 -17.99 -3.80 -15.30
CA ASN A 322 -18.02 -2.69 -14.36
C ASN A 322 -16.70 -1.89 -14.32
N GLY A 323 -15.74 -2.24 -15.19
CA GLY A 323 -14.43 -1.59 -15.23
C GLY A 323 -13.49 -2.02 -14.10
N ASN A 324 -13.72 -3.17 -13.46
CA ASN A 324 -12.81 -3.73 -12.46
C ASN A 324 -11.81 -4.69 -13.10
N PRO A 325 -10.60 -4.83 -12.54
CA PRO A 325 -9.69 -5.91 -12.91
C PRO A 325 -10.36 -7.29 -12.85
N ASP A 326 -10.13 -8.08 -13.89
CA ASP A 326 -10.75 -9.40 -14.04
C ASP A 326 -9.74 -10.53 -14.26
N SER A 327 -9.32 -10.73 -15.50
CA SER A 327 -8.31 -11.73 -15.84
C SER A 327 -6.93 -11.09 -15.84
N PHE A 328 -5.90 -11.85 -15.47
CA PHE A 328 -4.53 -11.37 -15.35
C PHE A 328 -3.57 -12.07 -16.32
N SER A 329 -2.63 -11.31 -16.87
CA SER A 329 -1.58 -11.76 -17.79
C SER A 329 -0.25 -11.06 -17.47
N GLY A 330 0.83 -11.30 -18.23
CA GLY A 330 2.14 -10.69 -18.01
C GLY A 330 3.22 -11.67 -17.52
N THR A 331 4.42 -11.17 -17.26
CA THR A 331 5.57 -12.00 -16.89
C THR A 331 5.47 -12.53 -15.45
N LEU A 332 4.88 -11.78 -14.51
CA LEU A 332 4.74 -12.25 -13.12
C LEU A 332 3.92 -13.54 -13.03
N ILE A 333 2.82 -13.64 -13.79
CA ILE A 333 1.95 -14.83 -13.84
C ILE A 333 2.74 -16.08 -14.23
N LYS A 334 3.78 -15.94 -15.05
CA LYS A 334 4.63 -17.06 -15.46
C LYS A 334 5.46 -17.56 -14.29
N ASP A 335 5.85 -16.72 -13.34
CA ASP A 335 6.75 -17.09 -12.24
C ASP A 335 6.03 -17.40 -10.92
N MET A 336 4.77 -16.98 -10.81
CA MET A 336 3.92 -17.30 -9.67
C MET A 336 3.61 -18.80 -9.59
N LYS A 337 3.41 -19.27 -8.35
CA LYS A 337 2.88 -20.59 -8.09
C LYS A 337 1.52 -20.76 -8.79
N LYS A 338 1.25 -21.95 -9.33
CA LYS A 338 -0.01 -22.30 -9.96
C LYS A 338 -1.00 -22.91 -8.98
#